data_AF-A0A6I5P7T8-F1
#
_entry.id   AF-A0A6I5P7T8-F1
#
_cell.length_a   1.000
_cell.length_b   1.000
_cell.length_c   1.000
_cell.angle_alpha   90.00
_cell.angle_beta   90.00
_cell.angle_gamma   90.00
#
_symmetry.space_group_name_H-M   'P 1'
#
loop_
_entity.id
_entity.type
_entity.pdbx_description
1 polymer ?
#
loop_
_entity_poly.entity_id
_entity_poly.type
_entity_poly.pdbx_seq_one_letter_code
_entity_poly.pdbx_strand_id
1 'polypeptide(L)'
;MKRFVLVGFLATLLVSALAIEGTADSSESPSPSASASDPIVVRLALRDRMVIVTAAQVGRQYSVLETSGEVLHADLSENQFAEQYPELAELLQPAIAETNSELMMLAPVVK
;
A
#
# COMPACT_ATOMS: atom_id res chain seq x y z
N MET A 1 47.78 -25.14 -26.76
CA MET A 1 47.32 -25.29 -25.36
C MET A 1 45.83 -25.61 -25.37
N LYS A 2 45.50 -26.90 -25.29
CA LYS A 2 44.16 -27.46 -25.11
C LYS A 2 44.27 -28.31 -23.84
N ARG A 3 43.30 -28.25 -22.92
CA ARG A 3 42.30 -29.30 -22.75
C ARG A 3 41.30 -28.86 -21.68
N PHE A 4 40.04 -28.82 -22.08
CA PHE A 4 38.87 -28.86 -21.21
C PHE A 4 38.98 -30.09 -20.31
N VAL A 5 38.87 -29.90 -18.99
CA VAL A 5 38.78 -30.99 -18.03
C VAL A 5 37.32 -31.41 -17.93
N LEU A 6 37.03 -32.49 -18.63
CA LEU A 6 35.90 -33.38 -18.43
C LEU A 6 36.25 -34.28 -17.23
N VAL A 7 35.52 -34.21 -16.13
CA VAL A 7 35.45 -35.30 -15.17
C VAL A 7 33.99 -35.52 -14.82
N GLY A 8 33.41 -36.48 -15.53
CA GLY A 8 32.18 -37.14 -15.13
C GLY A 8 32.49 -38.49 -14.47
N PHE A 9 31.51 -38.94 -13.68
CA PHE A 9 31.21 -40.31 -13.27
C PHE A 9 32.03 -40.96 -12.13
N LEU A 10 31.37 -41.14 -10.97
CA LEU A 10 30.99 -42.50 -10.53
C LEU A 10 29.82 -42.47 -9.55
N ALA A 11 28.85 -43.36 -9.78
CA ALA A 11 27.58 -43.48 -9.09
C ALA A 11 27.67 -44.42 -7.87
N THR A 12 26.91 -44.12 -6.80
CA THR A 12 26.29 -45.16 -5.97
C THR A 12 24.87 -44.74 -5.59
N LEU A 13 23.96 -45.62 -5.95
CA LEU A 13 22.51 -45.52 -5.88
C LEU A 13 22.07 -46.02 -4.50
N LEU A 14 21.44 -45.15 -3.70
CA LEU A 14 20.68 -45.58 -2.52
C LEU A 14 19.26 -45.04 -2.67
N VAL A 15 18.33 -45.94 -3.00
CA VAL A 15 16.89 -45.69 -2.99
C VAL A 15 16.40 -45.68 -1.55
N SER A 16 15.70 -44.63 -1.16
CA SER A 16 14.69 -44.69 -0.11
C SER A 16 13.54 -43.77 -0.48
N ALA A 17 12.34 -44.32 -0.30
CA ALA A 17 11.10 -43.89 -0.90
C ALA A 17 10.48 -42.66 -0.23
N LEU A 18 9.73 -41.91 -1.05
CA LEU A 18 8.53 -41.12 -0.75
C LEU A 18 8.50 -40.29 0.54
N ALA A 19 8.67 -38.98 0.37
CA ALA A 19 7.71 -37.98 0.84
C ALA A 19 7.79 -36.77 -0.08
N ILE A 20 6.67 -36.45 -0.72
CA ILE A 20 6.47 -35.26 -1.54
C ILE A 20 6.22 -34.11 -0.58
N GLU A 21 7.02 -33.05 -0.64
CA GLU A 21 6.60 -31.69 -0.24
C GLU A 21 7.51 -30.71 -0.98
N GLY A 22 6.91 -30.00 -1.93
CA GLY A 22 7.61 -29.10 -2.84
C GLY A 22 8.29 -27.96 -2.10
N THR A 23 9.58 -27.79 -2.36
CA THR A 23 10.28 -26.54 -2.05
C THR A 23 9.86 -25.49 -3.10
N ALA A 24 8.81 -24.75 -2.76
CA ALA A 24 8.47 -23.52 -3.43
C ALA A 24 9.31 -22.40 -2.79
N ASP A 25 10.30 -21.95 -3.56
CA ASP A 25 10.70 -20.55 -3.74
C ASP A 25 10.06 -19.56 -2.74
N SER A 26 10.78 -19.24 -1.66
CA SER A 26 10.44 -18.10 -0.80
C SER A 26 10.91 -16.81 -1.47
N SER A 27 10.21 -16.41 -2.53
CA SER A 27 10.15 -15.01 -2.93
C SER A 27 9.32 -14.29 -1.86
N GLU A 28 10.01 -13.72 -0.86
CA GLU A 28 9.41 -12.83 0.12
C GLU A 28 8.96 -11.55 -0.59
N SER A 29 7.73 -11.59 -1.12
CA SER A 29 6.99 -10.41 -1.54
C SER A 29 6.64 -9.64 -0.27
N PRO A 30 7.07 -8.38 -0.11
CA PRO A 30 6.65 -7.57 1.03
C PRO A 30 5.15 -7.34 0.90
N SER A 31 4.37 -8.20 1.54
CA SER A 31 2.95 -7.98 1.73
C SER A 31 2.83 -6.82 2.71
N PRO A 32 2.22 -5.70 2.32
CA PRO A 32 1.94 -4.64 3.28
C PRO A 32 1.03 -5.21 4.35
N SER A 33 1.55 -5.24 5.58
CA SER A 33 0.84 -5.72 6.76
C SER A 33 -0.19 -4.67 7.19
N ALA A 34 -1.27 -4.53 6.41
CA ALA A 34 -2.46 -3.81 6.84
C ALA A 34 -2.91 -4.39 8.19
N SER A 35 -2.75 -3.61 9.27
CA SER A 35 -3.14 -4.04 10.61
C SER A 35 -4.63 -4.37 10.59
N ALA A 36 -4.94 -5.64 10.89
CA ALA A 36 -6.23 -6.28 10.60
C ALA A 36 -7.44 -5.79 11.44
N SER A 37 -7.51 -4.53 11.88
CA SER A 37 -8.66 -4.04 12.67
C SER A 37 -8.96 -2.55 12.59
N ASP A 38 -8.16 -1.73 11.91
CA ASP A 38 -8.47 -0.30 11.84
C ASP A 38 -9.64 -0.05 10.87
N PRO A 39 -10.67 0.72 11.28
CA PRO A 39 -11.84 0.93 10.45
C PRO A 39 -11.48 1.79 9.23
N ILE A 40 -11.91 1.33 8.07
CA ILE A 40 -11.78 2.07 6.82
C ILE A 40 -12.81 3.20 6.85
N VAL A 41 -12.30 4.44 6.85
CA VAL A 41 -13.15 5.65 6.89
C VAL A 41 -13.42 6.19 5.50
N VAL A 42 -12.52 5.96 4.54
CA VAL A 42 -12.71 6.41 3.15
C VAL A 42 -12.12 5.39 2.18
N ARG A 43 -12.84 5.16 1.08
CA ARG A 43 -12.34 4.49 -0.12
C ARG A 43 -12.59 5.40 -1.31
N LEU A 44 -11.55 5.80 -2.01
CA LEU A 44 -11.65 6.60 -3.23
C LEU A 44 -11.17 5.77 -4.41
N ALA A 45 -12.08 5.47 -5.33
CA ALA A 45 -11.73 4.94 -6.63
C ALA A 45 -11.43 6.10 -7.57
N LEU A 46 -10.19 6.20 -8.02
CA LEU A 46 -9.74 7.09 -9.08
C LEU A 46 -9.66 6.29 -10.38
N ARG A 47 -9.34 6.97 -11.49
CA ARG A 47 -9.29 6.34 -12.82
C ARG A 47 -8.31 5.17 -12.88
N ASP A 48 -7.15 5.32 -12.25
CA ASP A 48 -5.99 4.43 -12.37
C ASP A 48 -5.59 3.78 -11.03
N ARG A 49 -6.23 4.16 -9.92
CA ARG A 49 -5.85 3.71 -8.58
C ARG A 49 -7.00 3.77 -7.60
N MET A 50 -6.83 3.10 -6.48
CA MET A 50 -7.71 3.20 -5.32
C MET A 50 -6.91 3.71 -4.12
N VAL A 51 -7.46 4.67 -3.39
CA VAL A 51 -6.91 5.12 -2.11
C VAL A 51 -7.83 4.68 -0.99
N ILE A 52 -7.26 4.03 0.02
CA ILE A 52 -7.95 3.62 1.24
C ILE A 52 -7.40 4.44 2.39
N VAL A 53 -8.29 5.06 3.16
CA VAL A 53 -7.94 5.77 4.38
C VAL A 53 -8.51 5.00 5.56
N THR A 54 -7.63 4.65 6.49
CA THR A 54 -7.94 3.95 7.74
C THR A 54 -7.78 4.91 8.92
N ALA A 55 -8.70 4.83 9.89
CA ALA A 55 -8.51 5.52 11.16
C ALA A 55 -7.64 4.65 12.07
N ALA A 56 -6.38 5.05 12.23
CA ALA A 56 -5.45 4.37 13.10
C ALA A 56 -5.60 4.87 14.55
N GLN A 57 -4.92 4.21 15.50
CA GLN A 57 -4.87 4.67 16.89
C GLN A 57 -4.40 6.13 17.01
N VAL A 58 -3.51 6.57 16.10
CA VAL A 58 -3.03 7.94 16.01
C VAL A 58 -3.21 8.44 14.58
N GLY A 59 -4.19 9.33 14.39
CA GLY A 59 -4.43 9.98 13.11
C GLY A 59 -4.98 9.05 12.03
N ARG A 60 -4.63 9.33 10.78
CA ARG A 60 -5.07 8.59 9.59
C ARG A 60 -3.89 7.88 8.96
N GLN A 61 -4.17 6.72 8.41
CA GLN A 61 -3.24 5.97 7.57
C GLN A 61 -3.81 5.84 6.16
N TYR A 62 -2.90 5.77 5.19
CA TYR A 62 -3.24 5.78 3.77
C TYR A 62 -2.63 4.57 3.09
N SER A 63 -3.44 3.87 2.30
CA SER A 63 -2.98 2.82 1.40
C SER A 63 -3.37 3.17 -0.03
N VAL A 64 -2.44 2.98 -0.96
CA VAL A 64 -2.64 3.22 -2.39
C VAL A 64 -2.51 1.89 -3.12
N LEU A 65 -3.54 1.57 -3.89
CA LEU A 65 -3.66 0.34 -4.65
C LEU A 65 -3.86 0.68 -6.13
N GLU A 66 -3.46 -0.21 -7.01
CA GLU A 66 -3.94 -0.19 -8.39
C GLU A 66 -5.43 -0.54 -8.46
N THR A 67 -6.07 -0.21 -9.58
CA THR A 67 -7.45 -0.66 -9.86
C THR A 67 -7.59 -2.19 -9.89
N SER A 68 -6.50 -2.91 -10.17
CA SER A 68 -6.42 -4.38 -10.10
C SER A 68 -6.55 -4.93 -8.67
N GLY A 69 -6.36 -4.08 -7.66
CA GLY A 69 -6.29 -4.44 -6.25
C GLY A 69 -4.88 -4.74 -5.76
N GLU A 70 -3.86 -4.64 -6.63
CA GLU A 70 -2.46 -4.71 -6.20
C GLU A 70 -2.13 -3.54 -5.28
N VAL A 71 -1.50 -3.80 -4.13
CA VAL A 71 -1.13 -2.76 -3.19
C VAL A 71 0.21 -2.17 -3.59
N LEU A 72 0.22 -0.89 -3.95
CA LEU A 72 1.44 -0.16 -4.28
C LEU A 72 2.15 0.28 -3.01
N HIS A 73 1.41 0.88 -2.08
CA HIS A 73 1.90 1.32 -0.77
C HIS A 73 0.80 1.15 0.28
N ALA A 74 1.17 0.86 1.52
CA ALA A 74 0.22 0.76 2.62
C ALA A 74 0.72 1.43 3.89
N ASP A 75 -0.23 1.68 4.79
CA ASP A 75 -0.02 2.20 6.14
C ASP A 75 0.85 3.47 6.18
N LEU A 76 0.77 4.29 5.13
CA LEU A 76 1.49 5.55 5.04
C LEU A 76 0.90 6.54 6.05
N SER A 77 1.78 7.23 6.79
CA SER A 77 1.37 8.43 7.53
C SER A 77 0.96 9.55 6.57
N GLU A 78 0.23 10.55 7.07
CA GLU A 78 -0.21 11.70 6.27
C GLU A 78 0.97 12.43 5.59
N ASN A 79 2.09 12.61 6.29
CA ASN A 79 3.28 13.25 5.71
C ASN A 79 3.90 12.41 4.59
N GLN A 80 4.07 11.09 4.82
CA GLN A 80 4.63 10.19 3.82
C GLN A 80 3.73 10.09 2.58
N PHE A 81 2.40 10.08 2.80
CA PHE A 81 1.43 10.10 1.73
C PHE A 81 1.52 11.40 0.92
N ALA A 82 1.63 12.55 1.56
CA ALA A 82 1.79 13.84 0.89
C ALA A 82 3.11 13.97 0.12
N GLU A 83 4.19 13.39 0.63
CA GLU A 83 5.50 13.39 -0.05
C GLU A 83 5.51 12.48 -1.29
N GLN A 84 4.90 11.29 -1.20
CA GLN A 84 4.91 10.30 -2.28
C GLN A 84 3.81 10.54 -3.32
N TYR A 85 2.67 11.06 -2.87
CA TYR A 85 1.47 11.27 -3.68
C TYR A 85 0.91 12.68 -3.50
N PRO A 86 1.68 13.74 -3.80
CA PRO A 86 1.27 15.12 -3.55
C PRO A 86 -0.06 15.48 -4.24
N GLU A 87 -0.25 15.04 -5.47
CA GLU A 87 -1.51 15.27 -6.22
C GLU A 87 -2.72 14.60 -5.53
N LEU A 88 -2.53 13.44 -4.92
CA LEU A 88 -3.61 12.76 -4.19
C LEU A 88 -3.86 13.42 -2.85
N ALA A 89 -2.83 13.92 -2.18
CA ALA A 89 -2.97 14.67 -0.95
C ALA A 89 -3.77 15.96 -1.16
N GLU A 90 -3.56 16.68 -2.26
CA GLU A 90 -4.36 17.85 -2.62
C GLU A 90 -5.83 17.50 -2.84
N LEU A 91 -6.13 16.38 -3.52
CA LEU A 91 -7.50 15.93 -3.75
C LEU A 91 -8.23 15.48 -2.48
N LEU A 92 -7.48 14.99 -1.49
CA LEU A 92 -8.01 14.49 -0.23
C LEU A 92 -8.04 15.52 0.88
N GLN A 93 -7.36 16.66 0.69
CA GLN A 93 -7.56 17.78 1.59
C GLN A 93 -9.02 18.22 1.48
N PRO A 94 -9.77 18.24 2.58
CA PRO A 94 -11.09 18.84 2.56
C PRO A 94 -10.94 20.28 2.08
N ALA A 95 -11.87 20.73 1.23
CA ALA A 95 -12.06 22.15 0.96
C ALA A 95 -12.50 22.80 2.28
N ILE A 96 -11.54 23.12 3.14
CA ILE A 96 -11.76 23.97 4.29
C ILE A 96 -12.08 25.32 3.67
N ALA A 97 -13.36 25.70 3.68
CA ALA A 97 -13.70 27.10 3.60
C ALA A 97 -12.96 27.74 4.77
N GLU A 98 -11.84 28.42 4.47
CA GLU A 98 -11.22 29.29 5.45
C GLU A 98 -12.35 30.14 6.03
N THR A 99 -12.58 30.00 7.33
CA THR A 99 -13.55 30.85 8.01
C THR A 99 -12.96 32.25 8.00
N ASN A 100 -13.16 32.97 6.89
CA ASN A 100 -13.12 34.40 6.87
C ASN A 100 -14.30 34.85 7.72
N SER A 101 -14.03 35.02 9.02
CA SER A 101 -14.96 35.51 10.03
C SER A 101 -15.57 36.88 9.67
N GLU A 102 -15.08 37.54 8.61
CA GLU A 102 -15.61 38.79 8.08
C GLU A 102 -16.88 38.65 7.22
N LEU A 103 -17.28 37.43 6.80
CA LEU A 103 -18.54 37.21 6.07
C LEU A 103 -19.77 37.03 6.99
N MET A 104 -19.64 37.26 8.30
CA MET A 104 -20.78 37.41 9.21
C MET A 104 -21.45 38.79 9.08
N MET A 105 -21.77 39.23 7.85
CA MET A 105 -22.67 40.36 7.65
C MET A 105 -24.12 39.88 7.84
N LEU A 106 -24.53 39.70 9.09
CA LEU A 106 -25.94 39.67 9.46
C LEU A 106 -26.52 41.03 9.06
N ALA A 107 -27.34 41.03 8.02
CA ALA A 107 -28.17 42.19 7.69
C ALA A 107 -28.98 42.57 8.95
N PRO A 108 -28.94 43.83 9.42
CA PRO A 108 -29.79 44.23 10.52
C PRO A 108 -31.25 44.11 10.08
N VAL A 109 -32.02 43.27 10.78
CA VAL A 109 -33.48 43.26 10.68
C VAL A 109 -33.95 44.58 11.30
N VAL A 110 -34.27 45.55 10.46
CA VAL A 110 -34.91 46.80 10.87
C VAL A 110 -36.31 46.43 11.36
N LYS A 111 -36.61 46.77 12.63
CA LYS A 111 -37.95 46.64 13.23
C LYS A 111 -38.88 47.74 12.72
#